data_AF-A0A256Z4I9-F1
#
_entry.id   AF-A0A256Z4I9-F1
#
_cell.length_a   1.000
_cell.length_b   1.000
_cell.length_c   1.000
_cell.angle_alpha   90.00
_cell.angle_beta   90.00
_cell.angle_gamma   90.00
#
_symmetry.space_group_name_H-M   'P 1'
#
loop_
_entity.id
_entity.type
_entity.pdbx_description
1 polymer ?
#
loop_
_entity_poly.entity_id
_entity_poly.type
_entity_poly.pdbx_seq_one_letter_code
_entity_poly.pdbx_strand_id
1 'polypeptide(L)'
;MTYTILALAPRGMFLGIATASGSIAVGSRVPWAKYPVACVATQAYTNPSLGPKIIKLISEGYNASEALRRALSDDPEPNLRQIAVLTINGDKAVHNGRDIPRELGYYIGSSSVCIANLVVKSTLAQEMCKVFEDSYEGINNLREFVKSLMKALEYAHSVGGDKRGDRSSALLVVGNTPYGGLYDKIIDLRVDYSNEPIEKLKQLVEAYLGFKIT
;
A
#
# COMPACT_ATOMS: atom_id res chain seq x y z
N MET A 1 -13.17 1.60 -1.89
CA MET A 1 -13.36 0.15 -1.94
C MET A 1 -12.05 -0.44 -2.41
N THR A 2 -11.26 -0.96 -1.48
CA THR A 2 -9.84 -1.16 -1.69
C THR A 2 -9.28 -1.93 -0.49
N TYR A 3 -8.31 -2.81 -0.73
CA TYR A 3 -7.41 -3.29 0.31
C TYR A 3 -5.97 -2.99 -0.10
N THR A 4 -5.18 -2.52 0.85
CA THR A 4 -3.83 -2.04 0.62
C THR A 4 -2.94 -2.41 1.79
N ILE A 5 -1.73 -2.87 1.49
CA ILE A 5 -0.64 -3.05 2.45
C ILE A 5 0.49 -2.07 2.13
N LEU A 6 0.99 -1.38 3.15
CA LEU A 6 2.25 -0.65 3.15
C LEU A 6 3.24 -1.47 3.97
N ALA A 7 4.48 -1.59 3.52
CA ALA A 7 5.50 -2.32 4.25
C ALA A 7 6.89 -1.67 4.15
N LEU A 8 7.69 -1.91 5.18
CA LEU A 8 9.08 -1.49 5.31
C LEU A 8 9.96 -2.74 5.38
N ALA A 9 10.85 -2.94 4.41
CA ALA A 9 11.79 -4.06 4.45
C ALA A 9 12.82 -3.88 5.59
N PRO A 10 13.42 -4.98 6.11
CA PRO A 10 14.41 -4.92 7.18
C PRO A 10 15.51 -3.90 6.91
N ARG A 11 15.97 -3.21 7.96
CA ARG A 11 17.02 -2.18 7.90
C ARG A 11 16.71 -1.01 6.95
N GLY A 12 15.45 -0.79 6.58
CA GLY A 12 15.06 0.31 5.69
C GLY A 12 15.57 0.16 4.26
N MET A 13 15.75 -1.08 3.77
CA MET A 13 16.19 -1.32 2.39
C MET A 13 15.17 -0.80 1.38
N PHE A 14 13.88 -1.05 1.62
CA PHE A 14 12.79 -0.78 0.69
C PHE A 14 11.54 -0.32 1.43
N LEU A 15 10.78 0.51 0.74
CA LEU A 15 9.43 0.92 1.10
C LEU A 15 8.49 0.41 0.00
N GLY A 16 7.43 -0.32 0.37
CA GLY A 16 6.55 -0.98 -0.59
C GLY A 16 5.08 -0.74 -0.32
N ILE A 17 4.28 -0.73 -1.37
CA ILE A 17 2.82 -0.67 -1.33
C ILE A 17 2.26 -1.66 -2.35
N ALA A 18 1.36 -2.53 -1.92
CA ALA A 18 0.55 -3.37 -2.81
C ALA A 18 -0.94 -3.09 -2.56
N THR A 19 -1.72 -2.91 -3.61
CA THR A 19 -3.14 -2.53 -3.51
C THR A 19 -3.98 -3.20 -4.59
N ALA A 20 -5.24 -3.45 -4.28
CA ALA A 20 -6.24 -3.87 -5.25
C ALA A 20 -7.62 -3.28 -4.96
N SER A 21 -8.45 -3.22 -5.99
CA SER A 21 -9.77 -2.61 -5.96
C SER A 21 -10.64 -3.15 -7.09
N GLY A 22 -11.94 -3.27 -6.87
CA GLY A 22 -12.98 -3.42 -7.90
C GLY A 22 -13.22 -2.18 -8.77
N SER A 23 -12.49 -1.08 -8.54
CA SER A 23 -12.49 0.11 -9.39
C SER A 23 -11.37 0.00 -10.41
N ILE A 24 -11.41 0.82 -11.46
CA ILE A 24 -10.34 0.92 -12.45
C ILE A 24 -9.14 1.72 -11.90
N ALA A 25 -7.95 1.42 -12.40
CA ALA A 25 -6.73 2.22 -12.26
C ALA A 25 -6.34 2.60 -10.82
N VAL A 26 -6.46 1.66 -9.87
CA VAL A 26 -6.11 1.89 -8.45
C VAL A 26 -4.67 2.38 -8.28
N GLY A 27 -3.74 1.88 -9.09
CA GLY A 27 -2.31 2.20 -9.02
C GLY A 27 -1.97 3.66 -9.32
N SER A 28 -2.85 4.37 -10.03
CA SER A 28 -2.65 5.80 -10.33
C SER A 28 -3.08 6.74 -9.20
N ARG A 29 -3.85 6.24 -8.22
CA ARG A 29 -4.54 7.08 -7.22
C ARG A 29 -4.17 6.74 -5.78
N VAL A 30 -4.02 5.45 -5.48
CA VAL A 30 -3.89 4.97 -4.10
C VAL A 30 -2.43 4.96 -3.60
N PRO A 31 -1.48 4.30 -4.26
CA PRO A 31 -0.13 4.12 -3.71
C PRO A 31 0.78 5.32 -4.02
N TRP A 32 1.41 5.88 -3.00
CA TRP A 32 2.41 6.93 -3.10
C TRP A 32 3.62 6.59 -2.24
N ALA A 33 4.82 6.70 -2.78
CA ALA A 33 6.02 6.42 -2.02
C ALA A 33 7.19 7.30 -2.48
N LYS A 34 8.08 7.62 -1.54
CA LYS A 34 9.34 8.31 -1.78
C LYS A 34 10.40 7.71 -0.88
N TYR A 35 11.54 7.32 -1.44
CA TYR A 35 12.69 6.84 -0.67
C TYR A 35 13.65 8.01 -0.38
N PRO A 36 14.30 8.06 0.80
CA PRO A 36 14.05 7.29 2.03
C PRO A 36 13.09 8.06 2.95
N VAL A 37 11.83 8.26 2.54
CA VAL A 37 10.88 9.11 3.29
C VAL A 37 9.74 8.28 3.85
N ALA A 38 8.77 7.90 3.00
CA ALA A 38 7.56 7.22 3.42
C ALA A 38 6.80 6.56 2.26
N CYS A 39 5.95 5.60 2.62
CA CYS A 39 4.81 5.12 1.85
C CYS A 39 3.52 5.74 2.41
N VAL A 40 2.60 6.09 1.53
CA VAL A 40 1.26 6.60 1.85
C VAL A 40 0.25 5.95 0.92
N ALA A 41 -0.85 5.44 1.48
CA ALA A 41 -2.01 5.01 0.72
C ALA A 41 -3.20 5.93 1.02
N THR A 42 -3.86 6.44 -0.02
CA THR A 42 -5.10 7.24 0.06
C THR A 42 -6.22 6.51 -0.67
N GLN A 43 -7.24 6.06 0.05
CA GLN A 43 -8.32 5.22 -0.48
C GLN A 43 -9.69 5.58 0.09
N ALA A 44 -10.70 4.72 -0.15
CA ALA A 44 -12.13 4.99 -0.01
C ALA A 44 -12.62 5.99 -1.08
N TYR A 45 -13.02 7.20 -0.70
CA TYR A 45 -13.24 8.28 -1.67
C TYR A 45 -11.90 9.01 -1.87
N THR A 46 -11.06 8.39 -2.70
CA THR A 46 -9.65 8.76 -2.86
C THR A 46 -9.47 10.23 -3.22
N ASN A 47 -8.68 10.93 -2.41
CA ASN A 47 -8.06 12.20 -2.76
C ASN A 47 -6.58 11.94 -3.05
N PRO A 48 -6.15 11.85 -4.32
CA PRO A 48 -4.76 11.49 -4.67
C PRO A 48 -3.74 12.54 -4.18
N SER A 49 -4.15 13.80 -4.01
CA SER A 49 -3.25 14.89 -3.59
C SER A 49 -2.69 14.70 -2.17
N LEU A 50 -3.37 13.93 -1.31
CA LEU A 50 -2.95 13.69 0.07
C LEU A 50 -1.66 12.85 0.14
N GLY A 51 -1.44 11.93 -0.82
CA GLY A 51 -0.24 11.11 -0.88
C GLY A 51 1.06 11.94 -0.91
N PRO A 52 1.30 12.73 -1.97
CA PRO A 52 2.50 13.55 -2.06
C PRO A 52 2.55 14.65 -1.00
N LYS A 53 1.40 15.18 -0.54
CA LYS A 53 1.34 16.17 0.54
C LYS A 53 1.86 15.60 1.88
N ILE A 54 1.42 14.41 2.26
CA ILE A 54 1.87 13.74 3.48
C ILE A 54 3.36 13.41 3.39
N ILE A 55 3.82 12.88 2.25
CA ILE A 55 5.24 12.60 2.02
C ILE A 55 6.08 13.87 2.17
N LYS A 56 5.62 15.00 1.60
CA LYS A 56 6.30 16.30 1.73
C LYS A 56 6.41 16.72 3.19
N LEU A 57 5.33 16.66 3.96
CA LEU A 57 5.35 17.00 5.39
C LEU A 57 6.33 16.10 6.17
N ILE A 58 6.39 14.81 5.87
CA ILE A 58 7.35 13.90 6.51
C ILE A 58 8.79 14.29 6.14
N SER A 59 9.04 14.66 4.89
CA SER A 59 10.37 15.16 4.47
C SER A 59 10.78 16.48 5.12
N GLU A 60 9.81 17.26 5.60
CA GLU A 60 10.03 18.50 6.37
C GLU A 60 10.25 18.25 7.88
N GLY A 61 10.24 16.98 8.32
CA GLY A 61 10.54 16.58 9.69
C GLY A 61 9.33 16.29 10.57
N TYR A 62 8.11 16.33 10.04
CA TYR A 62 6.92 15.91 10.78
C TYR A 62 6.86 14.38 10.90
N ASN A 63 6.43 13.88 12.05
CA ASN A 63 6.14 12.46 12.22
C ASN A 63 4.85 12.06 11.46
N ALA A 64 4.59 10.77 11.31
CA ALA A 64 3.49 10.23 10.50
C ALA A 64 2.12 10.75 10.94
N SER A 65 1.87 10.81 12.26
CA SER A 65 0.60 11.27 12.82
C SER A 65 0.38 12.76 12.56
N GLU A 66 1.40 13.58 12.79
CA GLU A 66 1.32 15.03 12.59
C GLU A 66 1.21 15.40 11.11
N ALA A 67 1.98 14.74 10.25
CA ALA A 67 1.88 14.91 8.79
C ALA A 67 0.48 14.55 8.28
N LEU A 68 -0.09 13.43 8.75
CA LEU A 68 -1.45 13.00 8.39
C LEU A 68 -2.49 14.03 8.84
N ARG A 69 -2.43 14.48 10.10
CA ARG A 69 -3.35 15.47 10.66
C ARG A 69 -3.31 16.80 9.90
N ARG A 70 -2.11 17.30 9.58
CA ARG A 70 -1.92 18.53 8.79
C ARG A 70 -2.36 18.37 7.34
N ALA A 71 -2.15 17.20 6.74
CA ALA A 71 -2.62 16.98 5.37
C ALA A 71 -4.16 17.05 5.31
N LEU A 72 -4.82 16.43 6.29
CA LEU A 72 -6.28 16.36 6.40
C LEU A 72 -6.95 17.67 6.81
N SER A 73 -6.26 18.61 7.48
CA SER A 73 -6.87 19.89 7.88
C SER A 73 -7.36 20.72 6.71
N ASP A 74 -6.77 20.51 5.53
CA ASP A 74 -7.13 21.25 4.31
C ASP A 74 -7.95 20.38 3.33
N ASP A 75 -8.30 19.14 3.69
CA ASP A 75 -9.26 18.35 2.91
C ASP A 75 -10.68 18.82 3.28
N PRO A 76 -11.53 19.19 2.31
CA PRO A 76 -12.91 19.59 2.60
C PRO A 76 -13.79 18.43 3.11
N GLU A 77 -13.42 17.16 2.86
CA GLU A 77 -14.21 16.00 3.24
C GLU A 77 -13.34 14.88 3.87
N PRO A 78 -12.63 15.16 4.98
CA PRO A 78 -11.72 14.19 5.60
C PRO A 78 -12.46 12.94 6.08
N ASN A 79 -13.76 13.07 6.36
CA ASN A 79 -14.65 11.98 6.76
C ASN A 79 -14.88 10.92 5.66
N LEU A 80 -14.58 11.24 4.40
CA LEU A 80 -14.70 10.32 3.27
C LEU A 80 -13.37 9.61 2.93
N ARG A 81 -12.29 9.90 3.66
CA ARG A 81 -10.94 9.39 3.34
C ARG A 81 -10.59 8.21 4.23
N GLN A 82 -9.87 7.25 3.66
CA GLN A 82 -9.12 6.25 4.44
C GLN A 82 -7.66 6.34 4.04
N ILE A 83 -6.77 6.56 5.01
CA ILE A 83 -5.35 6.84 4.75
C ILE A 83 -4.46 6.02 5.67
N ALA A 84 -3.37 5.48 5.13
CA ALA A 84 -2.30 4.87 5.90
C ALA A 84 -0.96 5.51 5.52
N VAL A 85 -0.10 5.65 6.52
CA VAL A 85 1.24 6.22 6.41
C VAL A 85 2.23 5.25 7.07
N LEU A 86 3.35 5.00 6.41
CA LEU A 86 4.48 4.25 6.95
C LEU A 86 5.78 4.93 6.53
N THR A 87 6.55 5.44 7.49
CA THR A 87 7.83 6.11 7.23
C THR A 87 8.99 5.13 7.13
N ILE A 88 10.12 5.58 6.57
CA ILE A 88 11.36 4.78 6.52
C ILE A 88 11.87 4.41 7.92
N ASN A 89 11.55 5.22 8.93
CA ASN A 89 11.95 5.02 10.33
C ASN A 89 10.98 4.12 11.11
N GLY A 90 9.95 3.59 10.44
CA GLY A 90 8.96 2.70 11.05
C GLY A 90 7.81 3.41 11.76
N ASP A 91 7.75 4.75 11.77
CA ASP A 91 6.60 5.50 12.27
C ASP A 91 5.38 5.36 11.37
N LYS A 92 4.18 5.28 11.96
CA LYS A 92 2.94 4.85 11.32
C LYS A 92 1.76 5.68 11.78
N ALA A 93 0.84 5.94 10.86
CA ALA A 93 -0.44 6.56 11.18
C ALA A 93 -1.54 6.06 10.25
N VAL A 94 -2.77 6.00 10.77
CA VAL A 94 -3.95 5.64 10.00
C VAL A 94 -5.06 6.64 10.31
N HIS A 95 -5.81 7.01 9.27
CA HIS A 95 -7.06 7.77 9.39
C HIS A 95 -8.19 6.98 8.75
N ASN A 96 -9.25 6.76 9.51
CA ASN A 96 -10.52 6.24 9.02
C ASN A 96 -11.57 7.34 9.14
N GLY A 97 -11.97 7.91 8.01
CA GLY A 97 -13.12 8.81 7.95
C GLY A 97 -14.40 8.09 8.39
N ARG A 98 -15.28 8.79 9.09
CA ARG A 98 -16.53 8.22 9.64
C ARG A 98 -17.56 7.81 8.57
N ASP A 99 -17.43 8.36 7.37
CA ASP A 99 -18.39 8.24 6.25
C ASP A 99 -17.84 7.35 5.11
N ILE A 100 -16.81 6.54 5.36
CA ILE A 100 -16.27 5.58 4.38
C ILE A 100 -17.13 4.29 4.31
N PRO A 101 -17.11 3.57 3.18
CA PRO A 101 -17.88 2.32 3.02
C PRO A 101 -17.61 1.28 4.12
N ARG A 102 -18.68 0.63 4.61
CA ARG A 102 -18.66 -0.39 5.68
C ARG A 102 -18.01 -1.71 5.24
N GLU A 103 -17.84 -2.61 6.20
CA GLU A 103 -16.83 -3.69 6.15
C GLU A 103 -15.47 -3.12 5.82
N LEU A 104 -14.96 -2.40 6.81
CA LEU A 104 -13.70 -1.69 6.80
C LEU A 104 -12.87 -2.14 7.99
N GLY A 105 -11.57 -1.98 7.87
CA GLY A 105 -10.63 -2.27 8.95
C GLY A 105 -9.27 -1.68 8.64
N TYR A 106 -8.44 -1.60 9.67
CA TYR A 106 -7.01 -1.37 9.50
C TYR A 106 -6.27 -2.21 10.53
N TYR A 107 -5.00 -2.43 10.27
CA TYR A 107 -4.10 -3.06 11.21
C TYR A 107 -2.71 -2.45 11.09
N ILE A 108 -2.11 -2.15 12.24
CA ILE A 108 -0.75 -1.62 12.34
C ILE A 108 0.12 -2.79 12.82
N GLY A 109 0.89 -3.38 11.91
CA GLY A 109 1.85 -4.45 12.22
C GLY A 109 3.18 -3.89 12.74
N SER A 110 4.17 -4.76 12.91
CA SER A 110 5.53 -4.37 13.33
C SER A 110 6.30 -3.67 12.22
N SER A 111 6.14 -4.12 10.98
CA SER A 111 6.83 -3.60 9.78
C SER A 111 5.88 -3.23 8.65
N SER A 112 4.58 -3.35 8.89
CA SER A 112 3.52 -3.12 7.92
C SER A 112 2.37 -2.28 8.47
N VAL A 113 1.54 -1.74 7.56
CA VAL A 113 0.22 -1.17 7.84
C VAL A 113 -0.73 -1.62 6.74
N CYS A 114 -1.88 -2.15 7.12
CA CYS A 114 -2.90 -2.59 6.18
C CYS A 114 -4.19 -1.81 6.41
N ILE A 115 -4.85 -1.41 5.32
CA ILE A 115 -6.15 -0.72 5.35
C ILE A 115 -7.10 -1.35 4.33
N ALA A 116 -8.36 -1.51 4.72
CA ALA A 116 -9.40 -2.10 3.90
C ALA A 116 -10.73 -1.36 4.08
N ASN A 117 -11.51 -1.24 3.00
CA ASN A 117 -12.90 -0.75 3.02
C ASN A 117 -13.72 -1.35 1.87
N LEU A 118 -15.02 -1.60 2.12
CA LEU A 118 -15.93 -2.33 1.24
C LEU A 118 -15.39 -3.72 0.87
N VAL A 119 -14.84 -4.43 1.85
CA VAL A 119 -14.26 -5.77 1.69
C VAL A 119 -15.17 -6.83 2.28
N VAL A 120 -14.94 -8.10 1.94
CA VAL A 120 -15.80 -9.23 2.35
C VAL A 120 -15.86 -9.45 3.87
N LYS A 121 -14.85 -9.02 4.62
CA LYS A 121 -14.80 -9.09 6.08
C LYS A 121 -13.91 -8.00 6.68
N SER A 122 -14.29 -7.48 7.85
CA SER A 122 -13.56 -6.43 8.56
C SER A 122 -12.16 -6.84 9.05
N THR A 123 -11.90 -8.14 9.25
CA THR A 123 -10.60 -8.69 9.69
C THR A 123 -9.55 -8.73 8.58
N LEU A 124 -9.92 -8.46 7.33
CA LEU A 124 -9.04 -8.64 6.17
C LEU A 124 -7.71 -7.89 6.30
N ALA A 125 -7.75 -6.64 6.78
CA ALA A 125 -6.53 -5.84 6.97
C ALA A 125 -5.56 -6.50 7.97
N GLN A 126 -6.07 -7.04 9.08
CA GLN A 126 -5.24 -7.73 10.06
C GLN A 126 -4.61 -9.00 9.48
N GLU A 127 -5.39 -9.79 8.76
CA GLU A 127 -4.91 -11.04 8.17
C GLU A 127 -3.86 -10.79 7.08
N MET A 128 -4.05 -9.77 6.22
CA MET A 128 -3.04 -9.36 5.24
C MET A 128 -1.71 -9.00 5.90
N CYS A 129 -1.76 -8.20 6.95
CA CYS A 129 -0.56 -7.80 7.67
C CYS A 129 0.10 -9.01 8.32
N LYS A 130 -0.67 -9.92 8.93
CA LYS A 130 -0.13 -11.17 9.47
C LYS A 130 0.59 -12.00 8.41
N VAL A 131 0.01 -12.18 7.22
CA VAL A 131 0.65 -12.90 6.11
C VAL A 131 2.00 -12.28 5.72
N PHE A 132 2.09 -10.95 5.72
CA PHE A 132 3.35 -10.26 5.46
C PHE A 132 4.35 -10.48 6.60
N GLU A 133 3.95 -10.23 7.84
CA GLU A 133 4.81 -10.34 9.03
C GLU A 133 5.34 -11.77 9.24
N ASP A 134 4.55 -12.81 8.95
CA ASP A 134 4.95 -14.22 9.04
C ASP A 134 6.11 -14.57 8.08
N SER A 135 6.34 -13.74 7.05
CA SER A 135 7.45 -13.90 6.10
C SER A 135 8.62 -12.93 6.34
N TYR A 136 8.51 -12.04 7.33
CA TYR A 136 9.38 -10.87 7.48
C TYR A 136 10.85 -11.23 7.70
N GLU A 137 11.13 -12.22 8.55
CA GLU A 137 12.50 -12.65 8.88
C GLU A 137 13.27 -13.19 7.66
N GLY A 138 12.56 -13.68 6.64
CA GLY A 138 13.16 -14.16 5.39
C GLY A 138 13.53 -13.05 4.40
N ILE A 139 13.10 -11.80 4.64
CA ILE A 139 13.24 -10.70 3.69
C ILE A 139 14.67 -10.14 3.71
N ASN A 140 15.50 -10.66 2.81
CA ASN A 140 16.91 -10.26 2.70
C ASN A 140 17.25 -9.52 1.40
N ASN A 141 16.30 -9.44 0.47
CA ASN A 141 16.49 -8.80 -0.83
C ASN A 141 15.14 -8.32 -1.40
N LEU A 142 15.19 -7.62 -2.54
CA LEU A 142 14.01 -7.10 -3.22
C LEU A 142 13.02 -8.21 -3.59
N ARG A 143 13.51 -9.34 -4.07
CA ARG A 143 12.69 -10.48 -4.52
C ARG A 143 11.81 -11.00 -3.37
N GLU A 144 12.40 -11.25 -2.21
CA GLU A 144 11.64 -11.73 -1.05
C GLU A 144 10.66 -10.68 -0.53
N PHE A 145 11.04 -9.40 -0.54
CA PHE A 145 10.14 -8.31 -0.14
C PHE A 145 8.90 -8.23 -1.04
N VAL A 146 9.11 -8.30 -2.36
CA VAL A 146 8.03 -8.29 -3.35
C VAL A 146 7.16 -9.53 -3.23
N LYS A 147 7.77 -10.71 -3.03
CA LYS A 147 7.05 -11.95 -2.80
C LYS A 147 6.15 -11.86 -1.56
N SER A 148 6.63 -11.29 -0.46
CA SER A 148 5.85 -11.08 0.75
C SER A 148 4.67 -10.11 0.54
N LEU A 149 4.87 -9.02 -0.20
CA LEU A 149 3.79 -8.10 -0.58
C LEU A 149 2.73 -8.78 -1.46
N MET A 150 3.17 -9.53 -2.47
CA MET A 150 2.27 -10.28 -3.35
C MET A 150 1.50 -11.35 -2.59
N LYS A 151 2.12 -12.10 -1.66
CA LYS A 151 1.44 -13.08 -0.80
C LYS A 151 0.31 -12.46 0.02
N ALA A 152 0.53 -11.28 0.61
CA ALA A 152 -0.51 -10.58 1.35
C ALA A 152 -1.70 -10.18 0.44
N LEU A 153 -1.41 -9.74 -0.79
CA LEU A 153 -2.42 -9.36 -1.78
C LEU A 153 -3.19 -10.58 -2.31
N GLU A 154 -2.49 -11.66 -2.65
CA GLU A 154 -3.06 -12.95 -3.08
C GLU A 154 -3.91 -13.58 -1.98
N TYR A 155 -3.47 -13.51 -0.72
CA TYR A 155 -4.28 -13.95 0.41
C TYR A 155 -5.61 -13.17 0.47
N ALA A 156 -5.54 -11.84 0.42
CA ALA A 156 -6.73 -11.00 0.48
C ALA A 156 -7.72 -11.33 -0.64
N HIS A 157 -7.21 -11.51 -1.86
CA HIS A 157 -8.00 -11.95 -3.01
C HIS A 157 -8.65 -13.32 -2.80
N SER A 158 -7.90 -14.31 -2.30
CA SER A 158 -8.39 -15.69 -2.13
C SER A 158 -9.51 -15.82 -1.11
N VAL A 159 -9.57 -14.93 -0.11
CA VAL A 159 -10.69 -14.87 0.85
C VAL A 159 -11.87 -14.02 0.37
N GLY A 160 -11.81 -13.50 -0.86
CA GLY A 160 -12.86 -12.75 -1.54
C GLY A 160 -12.57 -11.26 -1.72
N GLY A 161 -11.57 -10.72 -1.02
CA GLY A 161 -11.08 -9.35 -1.16
C GLY A 161 -12.18 -8.31 -1.16
N ASP A 162 -12.32 -7.64 -2.29
CA ASP A 162 -13.32 -6.64 -2.56
C ASP A 162 -14.72 -7.24 -2.78
N LYS A 163 -15.76 -6.71 -2.11
CA LYS A 163 -17.14 -7.20 -2.25
C LYS A 163 -17.69 -7.13 -3.68
N ARG A 164 -17.14 -6.28 -4.54
CA ARG A 164 -17.56 -6.17 -5.95
C ARG A 164 -16.74 -7.07 -6.89
N GLY A 165 -15.73 -7.76 -6.36
CA GLY A 165 -14.69 -8.42 -7.12
C GLY A 165 -13.61 -7.43 -7.59
N ASP A 166 -12.37 -7.89 -7.64
CA ASP A 166 -11.24 -7.05 -8.01
C ASP A 166 -11.24 -6.71 -9.51
N ARG A 167 -10.87 -5.45 -9.85
CA ARG A 167 -10.76 -4.96 -11.23
C ARG A 167 -9.44 -4.29 -11.56
N SER A 168 -8.71 -3.80 -10.58
CA SER A 168 -7.36 -3.27 -10.76
C SER A 168 -6.47 -3.59 -9.58
N SER A 169 -5.16 -3.57 -9.81
CA SER A 169 -4.15 -3.84 -8.80
C SER A 169 -2.85 -3.12 -9.15
N ALA A 170 -2.03 -2.87 -8.14
CA ALA A 170 -0.72 -2.25 -8.35
C ALA A 170 0.28 -2.66 -7.27
N LEU A 171 1.55 -2.65 -7.66
CA LEU A 171 2.71 -2.80 -6.79
C LEU A 171 3.67 -1.64 -7.04
N LEU A 172 3.95 -0.88 -5.99
CA LEU A 172 4.94 0.20 -5.97
C LEU A 172 6.01 -0.14 -4.93
N VAL A 173 7.27 -0.23 -5.33
CA VAL A 173 8.41 -0.39 -4.42
C VAL A 173 9.44 0.68 -4.73
N VAL A 174 9.84 1.42 -3.70
CA VAL A 174 10.90 2.43 -3.76
C VAL A 174 12.08 2.02 -2.89
N GLY A 175 13.27 2.43 -3.30
CA GLY A 175 14.52 2.14 -2.60
C GLY A 175 15.67 2.98 -3.14
N ASN A 176 16.87 2.66 -2.70
CA ASN A 176 18.06 3.29 -3.26
C ASN A 176 18.29 2.79 -4.70
N THR A 177 18.52 3.70 -5.64
CA THR A 177 18.82 3.38 -7.04
C THR A 177 20.09 4.09 -7.50
N PRO A 178 20.71 3.67 -8.62
CA PRO A 178 21.86 4.38 -9.20
C PRO A 178 21.57 5.84 -9.61
N TYR A 179 20.30 6.22 -9.70
CA TYR A 179 19.86 7.55 -10.11
C TYR A 179 19.62 8.50 -8.92
N GLY A 180 19.82 8.02 -7.70
CA GLY A 180 19.72 8.82 -6.47
C GLY A 180 18.36 9.49 -6.29
N GLY A 181 18.36 10.73 -5.78
CA GLY A 181 17.13 11.46 -5.44
C GLY A 181 16.21 11.78 -6.63
N LEU A 182 16.70 11.66 -7.87
CA LEU A 182 15.96 11.93 -9.10
C LEU A 182 14.98 10.80 -9.46
N TYR A 183 15.28 9.56 -9.08
CA TYR A 183 14.45 8.41 -9.40
C TYR A 183 14.67 7.29 -8.38
N ASP A 184 13.64 6.94 -7.62
CA ASP A 184 13.70 5.98 -6.52
C ASP A 184 12.78 4.76 -6.70
N LYS A 185 12.02 4.71 -7.79
CA LYS A 185 11.10 3.61 -8.08
C LYS A 185 11.87 2.41 -8.60
N ILE A 186 11.95 1.37 -7.76
CA ILE A 186 12.49 0.07 -8.17
C ILE A 186 11.41 -0.72 -8.90
N ILE A 187 10.15 -0.65 -8.47
CA ILE A 187 9.01 -1.30 -9.12
C ILE A 187 7.84 -0.33 -9.16
N ASP A 188 7.21 -0.16 -10.32
CA ASP A 188 5.94 0.55 -10.50
C ASP A 188 5.14 -0.22 -11.56
N LEU A 189 4.42 -1.25 -11.10
CA LEU A 189 3.65 -2.16 -11.96
C LEU A 189 2.16 -2.02 -11.66
N ARG A 190 1.36 -1.97 -12.72
CA ARG A 190 -0.07 -1.66 -12.64
C ARG A 190 -0.86 -2.55 -13.58
N VAL A 191 -1.97 -3.06 -13.08
CA VAL A 191 -3.05 -3.61 -13.89
C VAL A 191 -4.24 -2.69 -13.70
N ASP A 192 -4.45 -1.79 -14.66
CA ASP A 192 -5.46 -0.75 -14.50
C ASP A 192 -6.89 -1.27 -14.73
N TYR A 193 -7.09 -2.33 -15.51
CA TYR A 193 -8.39 -2.99 -15.64
C TYR A 193 -8.26 -4.47 -16.05
N SER A 194 -8.88 -5.37 -15.31
CA SER A 194 -8.92 -6.81 -15.61
C SER A 194 -10.02 -7.51 -14.81
N ASN A 195 -10.55 -8.63 -15.30
CA ASN A 195 -11.33 -9.53 -14.44
C ASN A 195 -10.46 -10.33 -13.46
N GLU A 196 -9.16 -10.41 -13.74
CA GLU A 196 -8.15 -11.14 -12.96
C GLU A 196 -6.94 -10.22 -12.68
N PRO A 197 -7.11 -9.11 -11.94
CA PRO A 197 -6.04 -8.13 -11.78
C PRO A 197 -4.87 -8.65 -10.92
N ILE A 198 -5.12 -9.54 -9.97
CA ILE A 198 -4.08 -10.08 -9.08
C ILE A 198 -3.16 -11.02 -9.85
N GLU A 199 -3.73 -11.95 -10.62
CA GLU A 199 -2.97 -12.87 -11.46
C GLU A 199 -2.16 -12.13 -12.53
N LYS A 200 -2.75 -11.12 -13.18
CA LYS A 200 -1.99 -10.30 -14.14
C LYS A 200 -0.87 -9.50 -13.48
N LEU A 201 -1.08 -8.99 -12.26
CA LEU A 201 -0.01 -8.29 -11.54
C LEU A 201 1.11 -9.25 -11.18
N LYS A 202 0.79 -10.48 -10.76
CA LYS A 202 1.76 -11.54 -10.53
C LYS A 202 2.60 -11.80 -11.78
N GLN A 203 1.97 -11.97 -12.94
CA GLN A 203 2.66 -12.15 -14.22
C GLN A 203 3.58 -10.97 -14.57
N LEU A 204 3.13 -9.73 -14.33
CA LEU A 204 3.97 -8.54 -14.51
C LEU A 204 5.19 -8.57 -13.58
N VAL A 205 5.02 -8.97 -12.32
CA VAL A 205 6.11 -9.07 -11.35
C VAL A 205 7.10 -10.16 -11.76
N GLU A 206 6.63 -11.32 -12.18
CA GLU A 206 7.49 -12.41 -12.65
C GLU A 206 8.31 -12.01 -13.88
N ALA A 207 7.68 -11.32 -14.83
CA ALA A 207 8.34 -10.78 -16.01
C ALA A 207 9.37 -9.69 -15.63
N TYR A 208 9.02 -8.79 -14.70
CA TYR A 208 9.88 -7.71 -14.25
C TYR A 208 11.13 -8.22 -13.54
N LEU A 209 10.97 -9.23 -12.67
CA LEU A 209 12.07 -9.76 -11.87
C LEU A 209 12.83 -10.93 -12.55
N GLY A 210 12.29 -11.48 -13.64
CA GLY A 210 12.88 -12.59 -14.38
C GLY A 210 12.79 -13.95 -13.67
N PHE A 211 11.78 -14.19 -12.83
CA PHE A 211 11.58 -15.48 -12.14
C PHE A 211 10.11 -15.69 -11.70
N LYS A 212 9.72 -16.95 -11.45
CA LYS A 212 8.36 -17.28 -10.97
C LYS A 212 8.18 -17.06 -9.47
N ILE A 213 7.07 -16.46 -9.07
CA ILE A 213 6.66 -16.35 -7.66
C ILE A 213 5.87 -17.61 -7.33
N THR A 214 6.58 -18.71 -7.07
CA THR A 214 6.04 -19.96 -6.51
C THR A 214 6.00 -19.92 -4.99
#